data_AF-X1NQ03-F1
#
_entry.id   AF-X1NQ03-F1
#
_cell.length_a   1.000
_cell.length_b   1.000
_cell.length_c   1.000
_cell.angle_alpha   90.00
_cell.angle_beta   90.00
_cell.angle_gamma   90.00
#
_symmetry.space_group_name_H-M   'P 1'
#
loop_
_entity.id
_entity.type
_entity.pdbx_description
1 polymer ?
#
loop_
_entity_poly.entity_id
_entity_poly.type
_entity_poly.pdbx_seq_one_letter_code
_entity_poly.pdbx_strand_id
1 'polypeptide(L)'
;SIIPTKLSTYLGINEGFWKDIIGSAYLFFLLPVILWILSYLLFLSTRLRLSLMSYLKNFSIIFIPVIATFYIGLVVMEVVTKFPYYKYIIHDITGVETTKAILFKQIVVVQLPQWTDWAFFLILILALIIGVIISYKVISKLLLKYKIQKNKRLLYILPFIFILIYFFEVLLYQSF
;
A
#
# COMPACT_ATOMS: atom_id res chain seq x y z
N SER A 1 -2.96 -21.54 -2.13
CA SER A 1 -3.34 -20.58 -3.19
C SER A 1 -4.38 -21.17 -4.14
N ILE A 2 -5.41 -20.40 -4.54
CA ILE A 2 -6.48 -20.88 -5.45
C ILE A 2 -6.40 -20.21 -6.83
N ILE A 3 -5.93 -18.95 -6.94
CA ILE A 3 -5.98 -18.19 -8.19
C ILE A 3 -4.68 -18.32 -9.03
N PRO A 4 -3.47 -18.11 -8.50
CA PRO A 4 -2.23 -18.23 -9.29
C PRO A 4 -1.89 -19.68 -9.60
N THR A 5 -2.22 -20.60 -8.69
CA THR A 5 -2.11 -22.05 -8.92
C THR A 5 -3.05 -22.50 -10.01
N LYS A 6 -4.31 -22.04 -10.02
CA LYS A 6 -5.24 -22.32 -11.13
C LYS A 6 -4.77 -21.69 -12.44
N LEU A 7 -4.22 -20.47 -12.41
CA LEU A 7 -3.70 -19.81 -13.61
C LEU A 7 -2.46 -20.53 -14.17
N SER A 8 -1.52 -20.94 -13.29
CA SER A 8 -0.31 -21.68 -13.67
C SER A 8 -0.62 -23.10 -14.14
N THR A 9 -1.58 -23.80 -13.51
CA THR A 9 -2.08 -25.08 -14.04
C THR A 9 -2.81 -24.92 -15.37
N TYR A 10 -3.58 -23.85 -15.56
CA TYR A 10 -4.25 -23.56 -16.83
C TYR A 10 -3.25 -23.22 -17.96
N LEU A 11 -2.13 -22.58 -17.60
CA LEU A 11 -1.04 -22.26 -18.52
C LEU A 11 -0.05 -23.42 -18.71
N GLY A 12 -0.26 -24.58 -18.06
CA GLY A 12 0.61 -25.75 -18.16
C GLY A 12 2.01 -25.55 -17.56
N ILE A 13 2.18 -24.53 -16.71
CA ILE A 13 3.48 -24.17 -16.14
C ILE A 13 3.64 -24.92 -14.81
N ASN A 14 4.36 -26.03 -14.88
CA ASN A 14 4.80 -26.78 -13.71
C ASN A 14 5.82 -25.98 -12.88
N GLU A 15 5.93 -26.35 -11.61
CA GLU A 15 6.67 -25.64 -10.56
C GLU A 15 8.08 -25.19 -10.99
N GLY A 16 8.43 -23.94 -10.70
CA GLY A 16 9.71 -23.34 -11.07
C GLY A 16 9.65 -21.82 -11.24
N PHE A 17 10.77 -21.22 -11.65
CA PHE A 17 10.99 -19.77 -11.81
C PHE A 17 9.84 -19.02 -12.52
N TRP A 18 9.23 -19.63 -13.53
CA TRP A 18 8.12 -19.02 -14.29
C TRP A 18 6.82 -18.88 -13.47
N LYS A 19 6.53 -19.83 -12.57
CA LYS A 19 5.39 -19.75 -11.65
C LYS A 19 5.53 -18.56 -10.70
N ASP A 20 6.74 -18.33 -10.20
CA ASP A 20 7.06 -17.23 -9.28
C ASP A 20 7.04 -15.87 -9.98
N ILE A 21 7.53 -15.79 -11.22
CA ILE A 21 7.41 -14.58 -12.06
C ILE A 21 5.95 -14.25 -12.31
N ILE A 22 5.12 -15.22 -12.69
CA ILE A 22 3.70 -14.97 -12.98
C ILE A 22 2.95 -14.59 -11.71
N GLY A 23 3.23 -15.25 -10.58
CA GLY A 23 2.67 -14.89 -9.28
C GLY A 23 3.01 -13.45 -8.88
N SER A 24 4.28 -13.07 -9.06
CA SER A 24 4.79 -11.74 -8.75
C SER A 24 4.24 -10.69 -9.72
N ALA A 25 4.21 -10.94 -11.02
CA ALA A 25 3.63 -10.04 -12.01
C ALA A 25 2.13 -9.83 -11.78
N TYR A 26 1.42 -10.87 -11.34
CA TYR A 26 0.02 -10.77 -10.97
C TYR A 26 -0.18 -9.82 -9.77
N LEU A 27 0.57 -10.04 -8.69
CA LEU A 27 0.48 -9.25 -7.46
C LEU A 27 0.92 -7.80 -7.66
N PHE A 28 2.07 -7.56 -8.30
CA PHE A 28 2.68 -6.24 -8.37
C PHE A 28 2.26 -5.41 -9.60
N PHE A 29 1.65 -6.02 -10.62
CA PHE A 29 1.29 -5.32 -11.85
C PHE A 29 -0.20 -5.39 -12.16
N LEU A 30 -0.74 -6.60 -12.34
CA LEU A 30 -2.15 -6.76 -12.73
C LEU A 30 -3.09 -6.21 -11.67
N LEU A 31 -2.84 -6.55 -10.40
CA LEU A 31 -3.70 -6.14 -9.30
C LEU A 31 -3.74 -4.60 -9.20
N PRO A 32 -2.61 -3.87 -9.04
CA PRO A 32 -2.60 -2.40 -9.06
C PRO A 32 -3.29 -1.78 -10.28
N VAL A 33 -3.08 -2.32 -11.49
CA VAL A 33 -3.69 -1.79 -12.72
C VAL A 33 -5.22 -1.88 -12.66
N ILE A 34 -5.77 -3.01 -12.19
CA ILE A 34 -7.22 -3.18 -12.02
C ILE A 34 -7.77 -2.11 -11.07
N LEU A 35 -7.03 -1.79 -10.00
CA LEU A 35 -7.44 -0.80 -8.99
C LEU A 35 -7.48 0.63 -9.56
N TRP A 36 -6.48 0.98 -10.36
CA TRP A 36 -6.43 2.26 -11.06
C TRP A 36 -7.55 2.40 -12.10
N ILE A 37 -7.84 1.32 -12.83
CA ILE A 37 -8.95 1.29 -13.79
C ILE A 37 -10.29 1.44 -13.08
N LEU A 38 -10.51 0.75 -11.96
CA LEU A 38 -11.77 0.85 -11.20
C LEU A 38 -12.01 2.29 -10.71
N SER A 39 -10.96 2.95 -10.22
CA SER A 39 -11.01 4.37 -9.82
C SER A 39 -11.34 5.28 -11.01
N TYR A 40 -10.81 4.99 -12.20
CA TYR A 40 -11.13 5.72 -13.43
C TYR A 40 -12.58 5.50 -13.88
N LEU A 41 -13.09 4.27 -13.79
CA LEU A 41 -14.49 3.96 -14.13
C LEU A 41 -15.46 4.72 -13.21
N LEU A 42 -15.16 4.81 -11.92
CA LEU A 42 -15.93 5.63 -10.98
C LEU A 42 -15.86 7.12 -11.33
N PHE A 43 -14.69 7.59 -11.79
CA PHE A 43 -14.54 8.95 -12.30
C PHE A 43 -15.40 9.21 -13.54
N LEU A 44 -15.46 8.30 -14.51
CA LEU A 44 -16.28 8.46 -15.72
C LEU A 44 -17.77 8.68 -15.40
N SER A 45 -18.26 8.14 -14.28
CA SER A 45 -19.62 8.34 -13.78
C SER A 45 -19.93 9.81 -13.40
N THR A 46 -18.92 10.68 -13.31
CA THR A 46 -19.09 12.13 -13.09
C THR A 46 -19.47 12.89 -14.38
N ARG A 47 -19.60 12.21 -15.53
CA ARG A 47 -19.87 12.77 -16.88
C ARG A 47 -18.79 13.73 -17.41
N LEU A 48 -17.64 13.79 -16.75
CA LEU A 48 -16.47 14.49 -17.28
C LEU A 48 -15.78 13.62 -18.31
N ARG A 49 -15.71 14.12 -19.55
CA ARG A 49 -14.94 13.47 -20.63
C ARG A 49 -13.48 13.87 -20.48
N LEU A 50 -12.76 13.27 -19.53
CA LEU A 50 -11.30 13.35 -19.47
C LEU A 50 -10.69 12.11 -20.10
N SER A 51 -9.67 12.31 -20.94
CA SER A 51 -8.84 11.21 -21.40
C SER A 51 -8.16 10.52 -20.21
N LEU A 52 -7.93 9.21 -20.31
CA LEU A 52 -7.26 8.43 -19.27
C LEU A 52 -5.94 9.07 -18.84
N MET A 53 -5.15 9.57 -19.79
CA MET A 53 -3.89 10.26 -19.51
C MET A 53 -4.08 11.54 -18.69
N SER A 54 -5.12 12.32 -18.98
CA SER A 54 -5.45 13.53 -18.20
C SER A 54 -5.99 13.20 -16.82
N TYR A 55 -6.72 12.09 -16.68
CA TYR A 55 -7.13 11.59 -15.37
C TYR A 55 -5.91 11.16 -14.55
N LEU A 56 -5.03 10.32 -15.10
CA LEU A 56 -3.83 9.84 -14.43
C LEU A 56 -2.91 11.00 -14.02
N LYS A 57 -2.80 12.04 -14.85
CA LYS A 57 -1.96 13.21 -14.51
C LYS A 57 -2.53 14.08 -13.40
N ASN A 58 -3.85 14.28 -13.37
CA ASN A 58 -4.48 15.31 -12.52
C ASN A 58 -5.23 14.74 -11.30
N PHE A 59 -5.83 13.55 -11.42
CA PHE A 59 -6.63 12.93 -10.37
C PHE A 59 -5.85 11.91 -9.56
N SER A 60 -4.75 11.33 -10.06
CA SER A 60 -3.88 10.46 -9.25
C SER A 60 -3.31 11.14 -8.01
N ILE A 61 -3.20 12.48 -8.05
CA ILE A 61 -2.75 13.31 -6.93
C ILE A 61 -3.67 13.17 -5.71
N ILE A 62 -4.93 12.76 -5.91
CA ILE A 62 -5.88 12.49 -4.81
C ILE A 62 -5.38 11.37 -3.91
N PHE A 63 -4.68 10.37 -4.45
CA PHE A 63 -4.24 9.20 -3.69
C PHE A 63 -2.89 9.42 -2.99
N ILE A 64 -2.07 10.35 -3.49
CA ILE A 64 -0.72 10.61 -2.96
C ILE A 64 -0.73 10.88 -1.43
N PRO A 65 -1.61 11.74 -0.87
CA PRO A 65 -1.63 11.97 0.57
C PRO A 65 -1.89 10.70 1.39
N VAL A 66 -2.81 9.83 0.92
CA VAL A 66 -3.14 8.57 1.61
C VAL A 66 -1.96 7.61 1.58
N ILE A 67 -1.34 7.45 0.40
CA ILE A 67 -0.16 6.60 0.23
C ILE A 67 1.00 7.12 1.11
N ALA A 68 1.27 8.43 1.06
CA ALA A 68 2.36 9.04 1.79
C ALA A 68 2.19 8.87 3.30
N THR A 69 1.01 9.15 3.86
CA THR A 69 0.81 9.01 5.31
C THR A 69 0.82 7.55 5.75
N PHE A 70 0.32 6.63 4.93
CA PHE A 70 0.45 5.20 5.20
C PHE A 70 1.92 4.75 5.32
N TYR A 71 2.77 5.13 4.36
CA TYR A 71 4.21 4.80 4.41
C TYR A 71 4.92 5.49 5.57
N ILE A 72 4.55 6.72 5.93
CA ILE A 72 5.06 7.37 7.14
C ILE A 72 4.73 6.52 8.38
N GLY A 73 3.50 6.03 8.49
CA GLY A 73 3.10 5.13 9.57
C GLY A 73 3.96 3.87 9.64
N LEU A 74 4.20 3.21 8.50
CA LEU A 74 5.06 2.03 8.42
C LEU A 74 6.52 2.31 8.81
N VAL A 75 7.09 3.43 8.33
CA VAL A 75 8.46 3.82 8.67
C VAL A 75 8.61 4.07 10.16
N VAL A 76 7.62 4.70 10.80
CA VAL A 76 7.64 4.90 12.26
C VAL A 76 7.68 3.55 12.99
N MET A 77 6.88 2.57 12.58
CA MET A 77 6.91 1.22 13.17
C MET A 77 8.26 0.55 12.97
N GLU A 78 8.81 0.62 11.76
CA GLU A 78 10.10 0.02 11.42
C GLU A 78 11.24 0.62 12.25
N VAL A 79 11.25 1.94 12.43
CA VAL A 79 12.25 2.63 13.25
C VAL A 79 12.12 2.22 14.72
N VAL A 80 10.89 2.20 15.27
CA VAL A 80 10.66 1.85 16.68
C VAL A 80 11.04 0.39 16.96
N THR A 81 10.68 -0.53 16.07
CA THR A 81 11.04 -1.97 16.20
C THR A 81 12.54 -2.21 16.10
N LYS A 82 13.26 -1.40 15.31
CA LYS A 82 14.73 -1.48 15.16
C LYS A 82 15.51 -0.70 16.21
N PHE A 83 14.86 0.18 16.97
CA PHE A 83 15.50 1.03 17.98
C PHE A 83 16.39 0.26 18.99
N PRO A 84 15.98 -0.91 19.53
CA PRO A 84 16.82 -1.67 20.46
C PRO A 84 18.15 -2.17 19.85
N TYR A 85 18.20 -2.28 18.53
CA TYR A 85 19.35 -2.80 17.79
C TYR A 85 20.28 -1.69 17.28
N TYR A 86 19.93 -0.41 17.47
CA TYR A 86 20.69 0.72 16.94
C TYR A 86 22.16 0.71 17.39
N LYS A 87 22.43 0.22 18.61
CA LYS A 87 23.79 0.05 19.11
C LYS A 87 24.65 -0.89 18.26
N TYR A 88 24.06 -1.90 17.63
CA TYR A 88 24.79 -2.85 16.78
C TYR A 88 25.01 -2.28 15.36
N ILE A 89 24.04 -1.49 14.86
CA ILE A 89 24.10 -0.87 13.52
C ILE A 89 25.29 0.09 13.39
N ILE A 90 25.64 0.81 14.47
CA ILE A 90 26.79 1.73 14.46
C ILE A 90 28.12 0.97 14.33
N HIS A 91 28.23 -0.22 14.92
CA HIS A 91 29.45 -1.02 14.91
C HIS A 91 29.58 -1.94 13.69
N ASP A 92 28.46 -2.23 13.03
CA ASP A 92 28.39 -3.04 11.82
C ASP A 92 27.35 -2.46 10.86
N ILE A 93 27.80 -1.49 10.06
CA ILE A 93 26.98 -0.77 9.07
C ILE A 93 26.44 -1.74 8.00
N THR A 94 27.19 -2.80 7.69
CA THR A 94 26.78 -3.83 6.73
C THR A 94 25.73 -4.79 7.29
N GLY A 95 25.62 -4.89 8.61
CA GLY A 95 24.67 -5.76 9.31
C GLY A 95 25.00 -7.25 9.23
N VAL A 96 26.13 -7.65 8.63
CA VAL A 96 26.50 -9.05 8.41
C VAL A 96 26.84 -9.75 9.71
N GLU A 97 27.67 -9.14 10.56
CA GLU A 97 28.09 -9.69 11.83
C GLU A 97 26.98 -9.61 12.88
N THR A 98 26.18 -8.55 12.84
CA THR A 98 24.98 -8.42 13.68
C THR A 98 23.95 -9.50 13.36
N THR A 99 23.72 -9.78 12.07
CA THR A 99 22.80 -10.84 11.64
C THR A 99 23.31 -12.23 12.03
N LYS A 100 24.61 -12.51 11.85
CA LYS A 100 25.22 -13.76 12.32
C LYS A 100 25.05 -13.91 13.83
N ALA A 101 25.30 -12.86 14.60
CA ALA A 101 25.18 -12.88 16.06
C ALA A 101 23.73 -13.13 16.52
N ILE A 102 22.73 -12.60 15.80
CA ILE A 102 21.31 -12.92 16.05
C ILE A 102 21.01 -14.39 15.69
N LEU A 103 21.49 -14.86 14.53
CA LEU A 103 21.28 -16.23 14.05
C LEU A 103 21.86 -17.28 15.01
N PHE A 104 23.07 -17.03 15.52
CA PHE A 104 23.74 -17.89 16.49
C PHE A 104 23.30 -17.64 17.94
N LYS A 105 22.22 -16.87 18.16
CA LYS A 105 21.65 -16.54 19.48
C LYS A 105 22.62 -15.84 20.44
N GLN A 106 23.67 -15.21 19.92
CA GLN A 106 24.58 -14.37 20.68
C GLN A 106 23.93 -13.01 21.03
N ILE A 107 23.00 -12.54 20.19
CA ILE A 107 22.11 -11.40 20.47
C ILE A 107 20.68 -11.93 20.62
N VAL A 108 20.07 -11.71 21.78
CA VAL A 108 18.66 -12.06 22.01
C VAL A 108 17.78 -11.00 21.35
N VAL A 109 16.85 -11.45 20.50
CA VAL A 109 15.82 -10.60 19.90
C VAL A 109 14.92 -10.08 21.02
N VAL A 110 14.92 -8.77 21.25
CA VAL A 110 14.07 -8.13 22.25
C VAL A 110 12.62 -8.32 21.83
N GLN A 111 11.86 -9.06 22.62
CA GLN A 111 10.42 -9.16 22.45
C GLN A 111 9.80 -7.84 22.93
N LEU A 112 9.15 -7.14 22.00
CA LEU A 112 8.39 -5.96 22.36
C LEU A 112 7.17 -6.36 23.21
N PRO A 113 6.73 -5.49 24.14
CA PRO A 113 5.51 -5.73 24.88
C PRO A 113 4.30 -5.91 23.96
N GLN A 114 3.36 -6.79 24.29
CA GLN A 114 2.17 -7.07 23.46
C GLN A 114 1.31 -5.82 23.14
N TRP A 115 1.39 -4.76 23.95
CA TRP A 115 0.66 -3.51 23.69
C TRP A 115 1.23 -2.73 22.50
N THR A 116 2.46 -2.99 22.06
CA THR A 116 3.07 -2.25 20.94
C THR A 116 2.36 -2.50 19.62
N ASP A 117 1.81 -3.69 19.41
CA ASP A 117 1.06 -4.02 18.19
C ASP A 117 -0.21 -3.16 18.08
N TRP A 118 -0.92 -2.99 19.19
CA TRP A 118 -2.09 -2.10 19.27
C TRP A 118 -1.71 -0.64 19.07
N ALA A 119 -0.59 -0.20 19.65
CA ALA A 119 -0.10 1.16 19.47
C ALA A 119 0.26 1.44 18.00
N PHE A 120 0.95 0.51 17.34
CA PHE A 120 1.28 0.60 15.92
C PHE A 120 0.02 0.65 15.06
N PHE A 121 -0.94 -0.25 15.29
CA PHE A 121 -2.21 -0.23 14.59
C PHE A 121 -2.93 1.13 14.71
N LEU A 122 -2.96 1.71 15.92
CA LEU A 122 -3.55 3.02 16.17
C LEU A 122 -2.82 4.13 15.42
N ILE A 123 -1.49 4.14 15.42
CA ILE A 123 -0.66 5.09 14.66
C ILE A 123 -0.98 5.01 13.16
N LEU A 124 -1.09 3.80 12.61
CA LEU A 124 -1.41 3.60 11.19
C LEU A 124 -2.80 4.16 10.85
N ILE A 125 -3.80 3.90 11.69
CA ILE A 125 -5.16 4.42 11.52
C ILE A 125 -5.14 5.95 11.53
N LEU A 126 -4.47 6.56 12.51
CA LEU A 126 -4.37 8.02 12.58
C LEU A 126 -3.69 8.60 11.34
N ALA A 127 -2.61 7.96 10.88
CA ALA A 127 -1.91 8.37 9.66
C ALA A 127 -2.83 8.29 8.43
N LEU A 128 -3.60 7.21 8.28
CA LEU A 128 -4.58 7.08 7.20
C LEU A 128 -5.68 8.14 7.27
N ILE A 129 -6.23 8.42 8.47
CA ILE A 129 -7.23 9.48 8.67
C ILE A 129 -6.68 10.83 8.22
N ILE A 130 -5.44 11.17 8.61
CA ILE A 130 -4.76 12.39 8.18
C ILE A 130 -4.62 12.43 6.66
N GLY A 131 -4.21 11.32 6.05
CA GLY A 131 -4.09 11.17 4.60
C GLY A 131 -5.41 11.44 3.87
N VAL A 132 -6.51 10.87 4.38
CA VAL A 132 -7.86 11.11 3.84
C VAL A 132 -8.27 12.58 3.98
N ILE A 133 -8.05 13.21 5.13
CA ILE A 133 -8.37 14.63 5.35
C ILE A 133 -7.60 15.52 4.35
N ILE A 134 -6.31 15.26 4.14
CA ILE A 134 -5.51 16.00 3.17
C ILE A 134 -6.01 15.73 1.74
N SER A 135 -6.33 14.47 1.42
CA SER A 135 -6.89 14.08 0.12
C SER A 135 -8.21 14.82 -0.17
N TYR A 136 -9.08 14.99 0.83
CA TYR A 136 -10.30 15.80 0.73
C TYR A 136 -10.01 17.25 0.34
N LYS A 137 -8.97 17.86 0.91
CA LYS A 137 -8.53 19.22 0.54
C LYS A 137 -8.05 19.26 -0.92
N VAL A 138 -7.34 18.23 -1.38
CA VAL A 138 -6.91 18.10 -2.79
C VAL A 138 -8.12 17.99 -3.72
N ILE A 139 -9.09 17.14 -3.40
CA ILE A 139 -10.33 16.97 -4.17
C ILE A 139 -11.09 18.28 -4.27
N SER A 140 -11.25 19.01 -3.16
CA SER A 140 -11.92 20.32 -3.16
C SER A 140 -11.27 21.31 -4.14
N LYS A 141 -9.92 21.35 -4.19
CA LYS A 141 -9.19 22.19 -5.16
C LYS A 141 -9.39 21.72 -6.60
N LEU A 142 -9.41 20.40 -6.85
CA LEU A 142 -9.66 19.84 -8.18
C LEU A 142 -11.09 20.11 -8.68
N LEU A 143 -12.09 20.00 -7.79
CA LEU A 143 -13.49 20.30 -8.11
C LEU A 143 -13.65 21.76 -8.57
N LEU A 144 -12.99 22.71 -7.92
CA LEU A 144 -12.98 24.11 -8.31
C LEU A 144 -12.28 24.32 -9.65
N LYS A 145 -11.09 23.73 -9.84
CA LYS A 145 -10.30 23.85 -11.07
C LYS A 145 -11.05 23.36 -12.32
N TYR A 146 -11.76 22.23 -12.21
CA TYR A 146 -12.48 21.61 -13.32
C TYR A 146 -13.98 21.96 -13.36
N LYS A 147 -14.44 22.90 -12.50
CA LYS A 147 -15.85 23.34 -12.39
C LYS A 147 -16.85 22.17 -12.27
N ILE A 148 -16.47 21.14 -11.52
CA ILE A 148 -17.25 19.91 -11.39
C ILE A 148 -18.40 20.18 -10.41
N GLN A 149 -19.63 20.31 -10.92
CA GLN A 149 -20.80 20.59 -10.08
C GLN A 149 -21.64 19.35 -9.75
N LYS A 150 -21.75 18.39 -10.68
CA LYS A 150 -22.50 17.15 -10.49
C LYS A 150 -21.62 16.04 -9.90
N ASN A 151 -22.23 15.15 -9.12
CA ASN A 151 -21.62 13.93 -8.57
C ASN A 151 -20.30 14.13 -7.79
N LYS A 152 -20.12 15.30 -7.14
CA LYS A 152 -18.93 15.60 -6.31
C LYS A 152 -18.67 14.52 -5.25
N ARG A 153 -19.74 13.92 -4.71
CA ARG A 153 -19.67 12.84 -3.70
C ARG A 153 -18.84 11.65 -4.17
N LEU A 154 -18.91 11.29 -5.46
CA LEU A 154 -18.13 10.16 -6.00
C LEU A 154 -16.61 10.39 -5.87
N LEU A 155 -16.15 11.63 -6.06
CA LEU A 155 -14.74 11.97 -5.95
C LEU A 155 -14.22 11.88 -4.51
N TYR A 156 -15.05 12.26 -3.52
CA TYR A 156 -14.70 12.13 -2.10
C TYR A 156 -14.69 10.69 -1.59
N ILE A 157 -15.36 9.77 -2.28
CA ILE A 157 -15.35 8.35 -1.94
C ILE A 157 -14.08 7.65 -2.48
N LEU A 158 -13.41 8.19 -3.51
CA LEU A 158 -12.23 7.59 -4.12
C LEU A 158 -11.10 7.24 -3.12
N PRO A 159 -10.71 8.10 -2.17
CA PRO A 159 -9.67 7.76 -1.19
C PRO A 159 -10.05 6.56 -0.31
N PHE A 160 -11.33 6.43 0.05
CA PHE A 160 -11.82 5.30 0.83
C PHE A 160 -11.84 4.01 0.03
N ILE A 161 -12.29 4.08 -1.22
CA ILE A 161 -12.24 2.94 -2.14
C ILE A 161 -10.80 2.48 -2.32
N PHE A 162 -9.85 3.40 -2.45
CA PHE A 162 -8.43 3.09 -2.53
C PHE A 162 -7.91 2.36 -1.27
N ILE A 163 -8.27 2.82 -0.07
CA ILE A 163 -7.87 2.15 1.18
C ILE A 163 -8.49 0.75 1.27
N LEU A 164 -9.77 0.62 0.96
CA LEU A 164 -10.49 -0.66 1.01
C LEU A 164 -9.88 -1.66 0.03
N ILE A 165 -9.59 -1.21 -1.17
CA ILE A 165 -8.85 -1.95 -2.19
C ILE A 165 -7.49 -2.43 -1.67
N TYR A 166 -6.70 -1.52 -1.09
CA TYR A 166 -5.37 -1.86 -0.58
C TYR A 166 -5.45 -2.88 0.55
N PHE A 167 -6.48 -2.77 1.41
CA PHE A 167 -6.74 -3.75 2.45
C PHE A 167 -7.09 -5.12 1.87
N PHE A 168 -7.93 -5.18 0.83
CA PHE A 168 -8.22 -6.41 0.11
C PHE A 168 -6.96 -7.03 -0.52
N GLU A 169 -6.06 -6.21 -1.05
CA GLU A 169 -4.78 -6.66 -1.59
C GLU A 169 -3.91 -7.31 -0.51
N VAL A 170 -3.80 -6.69 0.66
CA VAL A 170 -3.06 -7.27 1.80
C VAL A 170 -3.67 -8.58 2.27
N LEU A 171 -5.01 -8.66 2.37
CA LEU A 171 -5.70 -9.90 2.75
C LEU A 171 -5.49 -11.00 1.70
N LEU A 172 -5.57 -10.65 0.41
CA LEU A 172 -5.27 -11.59 -0.66
C LEU A 172 -3.83 -12.07 -0.56
N TYR A 173 -2.86 -11.18 -0.34
CA TYR A 173 -1.46 -11.55 -0.18
C TYR A 173 -1.24 -12.50 1.01
N GLN A 174 -1.87 -12.25 2.17
CA GLN A 174 -1.80 -13.16 3.32
C GLN A 174 -2.46 -14.52 3.07
N SER A 175 -3.37 -14.61 2.11
CA SER A 175 -4.07 -15.84 1.74
C SER A 175 -3.30 -16.71 0.73
N PHE A 176 -2.13 -16.26 0.27
CA PHE A 176 -1.28 -16.99 -0.68
C PHE A 176 -0.36 -17.96 0.03
#